data_AF-A0A950SQE3-F1
#
_entry.id   AF-A0A950SQE3-F1
#
_cell.length_a   1.000
_cell.length_b   1.000
_cell.length_c   1.000
_cell.angle_alpha   90.00
_cell.angle_beta   90.00
_cell.angle_gamma   90.00
#
_symmetry.space_group_name_H-M   'P 1'
#
loop_
_entity.id
_entity.type
_entity.pdbx_description
1 polymer ?
#
loop_
_entity_poly.entity_id
_entity_poly.type
_entity_poly.pdbx_seq_one_letter_code
_entity_poly.pdbx_strand_id
1 'polypeptide(L)'
;MTLAERADALEHRMMQELDAIIVKSRLFKLAEGDMSTPNGPALLAANPGRHMLMGDDPRLPKMPERPTLVDFFKYRFGPANHLLQSARHAAKAGMDEKIILASLLHDIGVIGFIRADHGYWGAQMVAPYVDEEVAWAIRAHQALRFYADESVGYSYPESYIKNFGADYRPDPYIEEEYKRARDHKWYMTARMITVHDIYSFDPDVVVELDEFTDVIGRNFKQPKEGLGWDSSPSAHMWRTLIRPTRYL
;
A
#
# COMPACT_ATOMS: atom_id res chain seq x y z
N MET A 1 -1.90 -6.91 29.08
CA MET A 1 -1.08 -6.97 27.86
C MET A 1 -2.00 -7.13 26.66
N THR A 2 -2.11 -6.12 25.81
CA THR A 2 -2.91 -6.09 24.58
C THR A 2 -2.31 -7.02 23.52
N LEU A 3 -3.02 -7.26 22.41
CA LEU A 3 -2.48 -8.01 21.27
C LEU A 3 -1.26 -7.31 20.64
N ALA A 4 -1.28 -5.98 20.58
CA ALA A 4 -0.15 -5.17 20.09
C ALA A 4 1.07 -5.33 21.00
N GLU A 5 0.90 -5.18 22.32
CA GLU A 5 2.00 -5.36 23.28
C GLU A 5 2.57 -6.78 23.26
N ARG A 6 1.74 -7.79 22.97
CA ARG A 6 2.17 -9.19 22.75
C ARG A 6 2.98 -9.34 21.46
N ALA A 7 2.55 -8.69 20.38
CA ALA A 7 3.26 -8.71 19.11
C ALA A 7 4.62 -8.01 19.23
N ASP A 8 4.67 -6.83 19.85
CA ASP A 8 5.91 -6.07 20.06
C ASP A 8 6.89 -6.84 20.95
N ALA A 9 6.40 -7.46 22.04
CA ALA A 9 7.24 -8.29 22.91
C ALA A 9 7.74 -9.57 22.22
N LEU A 10 6.94 -10.16 21.32
CA LEU A 10 7.36 -11.29 20.50
C LEU A 10 8.40 -10.85 19.46
N GLU A 11 8.16 -9.74 18.76
CA GLU A 11 9.10 -9.16 17.80
C GLU A 11 10.45 -8.87 18.47
N HIS A 12 10.43 -8.24 19.65
CA HIS A 12 11.63 -7.92 20.41
C HIS A 12 12.39 -9.17 20.86
N ARG A 13 11.70 -10.23 21.30
CA ARG A 13 12.33 -11.52 21.62
C ARG A 13 12.94 -12.18 20.38
N MET A 14 12.23 -12.23 19.27
CA MET A 14 12.75 -12.78 18.02
C MET A 14 13.97 -12.00 17.51
N MET A 15 14.00 -10.68 17.67
CA MET A 15 15.17 -9.85 17.37
C MET A 15 16.36 -10.18 18.28
N GLN A 16 16.11 -10.45 19.56
CA GLN A 16 17.17 -10.83 20.50
C GLN A 16 17.73 -12.22 20.20
N GLU A 17 16.91 -13.15 19.72
CA GLU A 17 17.33 -14.52 19.36
C GLU A 17 18.02 -14.59 17.99
N LEU A 18 17.89 -13.54 17.17
CA LEU A 18 18.50 -13.49 15.85
C LEU A 18 20.01 -13.23 15.91
N ASP A 19 20.78 -14.02 15.16
CA ASP A 19 22.21 -13.76 14.92
C ASP A 19 22.44 -12.66 13.86
N ALA A 20 21.56 -11.66 13.83
CA ALA A 20 21.70 -10.49 12.98
C ALA A 20 21.12 -9.25 13.66
N ILE A 21 21.69 -8.09 13.29
CA ILE A 21 21.26 -6.77 13.73
C ILE A 21 20.18 -6.30 12.76
N ILE A 22 18.97 -6.12 13.28
CA ILE A 22 17.84 -5.52 12.56
C ILE A 22 17.96 -4.00 12.62
N VAL A 23 17.99 -3.37 11.45
CA VAL A 23 18.02 -1.91 11.33
C VAL A 23 16.73 -1.45 10.67
N LYS A 24 15.93 -0.67 11.40
CA LYS A 24 14.74 -0.02 10.84
C LYS A 24 15.16 1.21 10.02
N SER A 25 14.53 1.42 8.87
CA SER A 25 14.73 2.65 8.08
C SER A 25 14.39 3.89 8.92
N ARG A 26 15.09 5.00 8.66
CA ARG A 26 14.86 6.27 9.35
C ARG A 26 13.40 6.72 9.28
N LEU A 27 12.71 6.42 8.18
CA LEU A 27 11.28 6.73 8.02
C LEU A 27 10.41 6.17 9.15
N PHE A 28 10.68 4.94 9.62
CA PHE A 28 9.94 4.33 10.73
C PHE A 28 10.13 5.09 12.04
N LYS A 29 11.38 5.47 12.34
CA LYS A 29 11.71 6.21 13.56
C LYS A 29 11.16 7.63 13.58
N LEU A 30 11.12 8.29 12.41
CA LEU A 30 10.52 9.62 12.28
C LEU A 30 9.05 9.64 12.70
N ALA A 31 8.29 8.57 12.41
CA ALA A 31 6.90 8.46 12.83
C ALA A 31 6.73 8.37 14.35
N GLU A 32 7.76 7.94 15.08
CA GLU A 32 7.82 7.89 16.54
C GLU A 32 8.44 9.17 17.16
N GLY A 33 8.85 10.14 16.33
CA GLY A 33 9.60 11.32 16.76
C GLY A 33 11.05 11.03 17.17
N ASP A 34 11.55 9.80 16.93
CA ASP A 34 12.92 9.41 17.25
C ASP A 34 13.89 9.92 16.17
N MET A 35 14.62 10.97 16.52
CA MET A 35 15.66 11.57 15.67
C MET A 35 17.05 10.94 15.84
N SER A 36 17.17 9.88 16.64
CA SER A 36 18.44 9.17 16.81
C SER A 36 18.84 8.43 15.53
N THR A 37 20.09 8.62 15.11
CA THR A 37 20.68 7.87 13.99
C THR A 37 21.70 6.91 14.55
N PRO A 38 21.37 5.62 14.75
CA PRO A 38 22.38 4.66 15.09
C PRO A 38 23.32 4.50 13.89
N ASN A 39 24.59 4.89 14.05
CA ASN A 39 25.59 4.65 13.02
C ASN A 39 26.00 3.16 13.04
N GLY A 40 26.30 2.60 11.86
CA GLY A 40 26.63 1.18 11.71
C GLY A 40 27.74 0.68 12.64
N PRO A 41 28.87 1.40 12.78
CA PRO A 41 29.94 1.01 13.70
C PRO A 41 29.50 0.90 15.17
N ALA A 42 28.69 1.83 15.67
CA ALA A 42 28.18 1.79 17.04
C ALA A 42 27.24 0.61 17.26
N LEU A 43 26.39 0.29 16.28
CA LEU A 43 25.51 -0.89 16.33
C LEU A 43 26.32 -2.19 16.42
N LEU A 44 27.38 -2.33 15.63
CA LEU A 44 28.26 -3.50 15.66
C LEU A 44 29.00 -3.60 17.01
N ALA A 45 29.53 -2.48 17.52
CA ALA A 45 30.19 -2.46 18.82
C ALA A 45 29.25 -2.86 19.97
N ALA A 46 27.98 -2.46 19.90
CA ALA A 46 26.95 -2.81 20.87
C ALA A 46 26.45 -4.26 20.74
N ASN A 47 26.73 -4.96 19.63
CA ASN A 47 26.27 -6.32 19.35
C ASN A 47 27.43 -7.24 18.93
N PRO A 48 28.39 -7.56 19.83
CA PRO A 48 29.54 -8.39 19.49
C PRO A 48 29.12 -9.75 18.91
N GLY A 49 29.75 -10.15 17.81
CA GLY A 49 29.48 -11.44 17.13
C GLY A 49 28.34 -11.41 16.12
N ARG A 50 27.48 -10.38 16.13
CA ARG A 50 26.38 -10.25 15.17
C ARG A 50 26.78 -9.45 13.92
N HIS A 51 26.05 -9.64 12.84
CA HIS A 51 26.21 -8.91 11.59
C HIS A 51 24.93 -8.17 11.20
N MET A 52 25.04 -7.13 10.36
CA MET A 52 23.86 -6.44 9.83
C MET A 52 23.06 -7.37 8.91
N LEU A 53 21.73 -7.36 9.01
CA LEU A 53 20.89 -8.15 8.12
C LEU A 53 20.98 -7.62 6.68
N MET A 54 21.50 -8.45 5.77
CA MET A 54 21.61 -8.13 4.32
C MET A 54 20.66 -8.97 3.45
N GLY A 55 19.92 -9.89 4.06
CA GLY A 55 19.04 -10.86 3.39
C GLY A 55 17.56 -10.68 3.72
N ASP A 56 16.82 -11.78 3.60
CA ASP A 56 15.43 -11.85 4.02
C ASP A 56 15.33 -11.77 5.55
N ASP A 57 14.31 -11.09 6.06
CA ASP A 57 14.01 -11.07 7.49
C ASP A 57 13.32 -12.38 7.88
N PRO A 58 13.94 -13.24 8.70
CA PRO A 58 13.38 -14.56 9.03
C PRO A 58 12.14 -14.48 9.93
N ARG A 59 11.79 -13.29 10.43
CA ARG A 59 10.53 -13.05 11.15
C ARG A 59 9.34 -12.92 10.20
N LEU A 60 9.58 -12.70 8.91
CA LEU A 60 8.54 -12.58 7.89
C LEU A 60 8.32 -13.91 7.15
N PRO A 61 7.09 -14.20 6.70
CA PRO A 61 6.85 -15.29 5.75
C PRO A 61 7.76 -15.14 4.52
N LYS A 62 8.38 -16.25 4.13
CA LYS A 62 9.29 -16.29 2.99
C LYS A 62 8.51 -16.05 1.69
N MET A 63 9.02 -15.14 0.86
CA MET A 63 8.47 -14.90 -0.47
C MET A 63 8.93 -16.00 -1.45
N PRO A 64 8.11 -16.34 -2.47
CA PRO A 64 8.55 -17.20 -3.57
C PRO A 64 9.75 -16.61 -4.32
N GLU A 65 10.50 -17.45 -5.05
CA GLU A 65 11.64 -17.00 -5.85
C GLU A 65 11.26 -15.98 -6.94
N ARG A 66 10.03 -16.08 -7.45
CA ARG A 66 9.46 -15.17 -8.45
C ARG A 66 8.12 -14.62 -7.93
N PRO A 67 8.15 -13.62 -7.03
CA PRO A 67 6.93 -13.10 -6.40
C PRO A 67 5.92 -12.56 -7.41
N THR A 68 4.66 -12.95 -7.25
CA THR A 68 3.53 -12.38 -7.98
C THR A 68 2.79 -11.34 -7.15
N LEU A 69 1.91 -10.55 -7.79
CA LEU A 69 1.03 -9.64 -7.04
C LEU A 69 0.20 -10.39 -5.99
N VAL A 70 -0.30 -11.59 -6.33
CA VAL A 70 -1.06 -12.46 -5.42
C VAL A 70 -0.22 -12.85 -4.19
N ASP A 71 1.09 -13.11 -4.37
CA ASP A 71 1.99 -13.40 -3.25
C ASP A 71 2.18 -12.20 -2.33
N PHE A 72 2.23 -10.98 -2.88
CA PHE A 72 2.28 -9.77 -2.05
C PHE A 72 1.01 -9.60 -1.21
N PHE A 73 -0.17 -9.85 -1.78
CA PHE A 73 -1.41 -9.89 -0.99
C PHE A 73 -1.38 -10.93 0.12
N LYS A 74 -0.80 -12.11 -0.12
CA LYS A 74 -0.73 -13.19 0.87
C LYS A 74 0.29 -12.94 1.98
N TYR A 75 1.46 -12.39 1.64
CA TYR A 75 2.61 -12.39 2.55
C TYR A 75 3.05 -11.01 3.03
N ARG A 76 2.54 -9.92 2.44
CA ARG A 76 2.95 -8.55 2.77
C ARG A 76 1.79 -7.59 2.99
N PHE A 77 0.67 -7.77 2.29
CA PHE A 77 -0.50 -6.90 2.41
C PHE A 77 -1.58 -7.57 3.26
N GLY A 78 -1.46 -7.46 4.58
CA GLY A 78 -2.42 -8.06 5.51
C GLY A 78 -2.75 -7.11 6.67
N PRO A 79 -4.04 -6.89 6.99
CA PRO A 79 -5.25 -7.31 6.28
C PRO A 79 -5.56 -6.46 5.03
N ALA A 80 -6.02 -7.09 3.94
CA ALA A 80 -6.35 -6.41 2.67
C ALA A 80 -7.87 -6.37 2.35
N ASN A 81 -8.73 -6.68 3.33
CA ASN A 81 -10.17 -6.85 3.12
C ASN A 81 -10.84 -5.60 2.50
N HIS A 82 -10.37 -4.41 2.87
CA HIS A 82 -10.85 -3.15 2.31
C HIS A 82 -10.67 -3.07 0.78
N LEU A 83 -9.46 -3.36 0.29
CA LEU A 83 -9.18 -3.37 -1.16
C LEU A 83 -10.03 -4.41 -1.89
N LEU A 84 -10.19 -5.58 -1.28
CA LEU A 84 -10.96 -6.68 -1.85
C LEU A 84 -12.46 -6.35 -1.90
N GLN A 85 -13.01 -5.70 -0.87
CA GLN A 85 -14.39 -5.22 -0.87
C GLN A 85 -14.62 -4.15 -1.93
N SER A 86 -13.67 -3.22 -2.10
CA SER A 86 -13.75 -2.16 -3.11
C SER A 86 -13.79 -2.74 -4.52
N ALA A 87 -12.88 -3.68 -4.81
CA ALA A 87 -12.89 -4.43 -6.06
C ALA A 87 -14.18 -5.23 -6.27
N ARG A 88 -14.70 -5.89 -5.22
CA ARG A 88 -15.95 -6.66 -5.30
C ARG A 88 -17.15 -5.74 -5.58
N HIS A 89 -17.19 -4.58 -4.94
CA HIS A 89 -18.25 -3.60 -5.14
C HIS A 89 -18.23 -3.06 -6.58
N ALA A 90 -17.04 -2.74 -7.11
CA ALA A 90 -16.89 -2.33 -8.51
C ALA A 90 -17.33 -3.44 -9.49
N ALA A 91 -16.93 -4.69 -9.22
CA ALA A 91 -17.30 -5.84 -10.05
C ALA A 91 -18.82 -6.09 -10.06
N LYS A 92 -19.48 -6.04 -8.89
CA LYS A 92 -20.94 -6.18 -8.78
C LYS A 92 -21.69 -5.04 -9.48
N ALA A 93 -21.09 -3.86 -9.58
CA ALA A 93 -21.64 -2.73 -10.31
C ALA A 93 -21.43 -2.84 -11.84
N GLY A 94 -20.78 -3.90 -12.33
CA GLY A 94 -20.54 -4.13 -13.76
C GLY A 94 -19.50 -3.19 -14.37
N MET A 95 -18.57 -2.68 -13.55
CA MET A 95 -17.51 -1.78 -14.02
C MET A 95 -16.50 -2.52 -14.91
N ASP A 96 -15.82 -1.76 -15.77
CA ASP A 96 -14.70 -2.25 -16.58
C ASP A 96 -13.58 -2.83 -15.69
N GLU A 97 -12.86 -3.83 -16.21
CA GLU A 97 -11.79 -4.50 -15.45
C GLU A 97 -10.66 -3.56 -15.04
N LYS A 98 -10.40 -2.48 -15.78
CA LYS A 98 -9.46 -1.44 -15.35
C LYS A 98 -9.90 -0.81 -14.03
N ILE A 99 -11.20 -0.54 -13.85
CA ILE A 99 -11.75 0.04 -12.62
C ILE A 99 -11.74 -0.99 -11.49
N ILE A 100 -12.07 -2.25 -11.78
CA ILE A 100 -12.01 -3.34 -10.79
C ILE A 100 -10.56 -3.50 -10.28
N LEU A 101 -9.59 -3.55 -11.20
CA LEU A 101 -8.17 -3.64 -10.85
C LEU A 101 -7.69 -2.39 -10.11
N ALA A 102 -8.06 -1.20 -10.57
CA ALA A 102 -7.69 0.05 -9.89
C ALA A 102 -8.26 0.10 -8.46
N SER A 103 -9.50 -0.35 -8.26
CA SER A 103 -10.14 -0.45 -6.94
C SER A 103 -9.44 -1.47 -6.05
N LEU A 104 -8.96 -2.59 -6.60
CA LEU A 104 -8.15 -3.56 -5.88
C LEU A 104 -6.78 -2.99 -5.45
N LEU A 105 -6.24 -2.01 -6.17
CA LEU A 105 -4.87 -1.54 -6.01
C LEU A 105 -4.74 -0.13 -5.40
N HIS A 106 -5.82 0.64 -5.28
CA HIS A 106 -5.75 2.07 -4.98
C HIS A 106 -5.01 2.41 -3.68
N ASP A 107 -5.20 1.58 -2.65
CA ASP A 107 -4.68 1.77 -1.29
C ASP A 107 -3.51 0.82 -0.93
N ILE A 108 -2.84 0.20 -1.92
CA ILE A 108 -1.64 -0.62 -1.64
C ILE A 108 -0.51 0.19 -0.99
N GLY A 109 -0.46 1.51 -1.23
CA GLY A 109 0.43 2.43 -0.51
C GLY A 109 0.11 2.45 1.00
N VAL A 110 -1.17 2.44 1.36
CA VAL A 110 -1.66 2.45 2.76
C VAL A 110 -1.33 1.14 3.48
N ILE A 111 -1.64 0.00 2.86
CA ILE A 111 -1.55 -1.29 3.53
C ILE A 111 -0.17 -1.96 3.42
N GLY A 112 0.60 -1.57 2.41
CA GLY A 112 1.87 -2.21 2.08
C GLY A 112 3.09 -1.33 2.32
N PHE A 113 3.01 -0.04 2.00
CA PHE A 113 4.21 0.78 1.81
C PHE A 113 4.19 2.09 2.63
N ILE A 114 3.97 3.24 2.00
CA ILE A 114 3.97 4.56 2.67
C ILE A 114 2.57 5.14 2.59
N ARG A 115 1.98 5.42 3.77
CA ARG A 115 0.60 5.92 3.92
C ARG A 115 0.45 7.39 3.53
N ALA A 116 1.40 8.24 3.91
CA ALA A 116 1.40 9.63 3.50
C ALA A 116 1.59 9.70 1.99
N ASP A 117 0.68 10.39 1.29
CA ASP A 117 0.61 10.37 -0.18
C ASP A 117 0.47 8.97 -0.81
N HIS A 118 -0.31 8.09 -0.18
CA HIS A 118 -0.52 6.71 -0.62
C HIS A 118 -0.90 6.55 -2.09
N GLY A 119 -1.73 7.44 -2.66
CA GLY A 119 -2.12 7.37 -4.06
C GLY A 119 -0.92 7.58 -4.99
N TYR A 120 -0.01 8.48 -4.63
CA TYR A 120 1.22 8.72 -5.39
C TYR A 120 2.17 7.53 -5.30
N TRP A 121 2.43 7.04 -4.08
CA TRP A 121 3.29 5.88 -3.88
C TRP A 121 2.73 4.62 -4.54
N GLY A 122 1.42 4.36 -4.36
CA GLY A 122 0.72 3.23 -4.96
C GLY A 122 0.80 3.27 -6.49
N ALA A 123 0.47 4.41 -7.10
CA ALA A 123 0.54 4.61 -8.54
C ALA A 123 1.95 4.38 -9.09
N GLN A 124 2.98 4.95 -8.45
CA GLN A 124 4.37 4.73 -8.85
C GLN A 124 4.78 3.26 -8.77
N MET A 125 4.31 2.55 -7.74
CA MET A 125 4.64 1.14 -7.51
C MET A 125 4.06 0.21 -8.58
N VAL A 126 2.85 0.51 -9.10
CA VAL A 126 2.16 -0.34 -10.08
C VAL A 126 2.33 0.12 -11.54
N ALA A 127 2.70 1.38 -11.79
CA ALA A 127 2.75 1.97 -13.12
C ALA A 127 3.47 1.12 -14.18
N PRO A 128 4.58 0.41 -13.90
CA PRO A 128 5.22 -0.43 -14.92
C PRO A 128 4.44 -1.68 -15.34
N TYR A 129 3.40 -2.04 -14.59
CA TYR A 129 2.69 -3.31 -14.69
C TYR A 129 1.23 -3.16 -15.11
N VAL A 130 0.68 -1.95 -15.14
CA VAL A 130 -0.73 -1.69 -15.46
C VAL A 130 -0.84 -0.67 -16.58
N ASP A 131 -2.04 -0.53 -17.13
CA ASP A 131 -2.35 0.53 -18.09
C ASP A 131 -2.14 1.92 -17.44
N GLU A 132 -1.68 2.89 -18.24
CA GLU A 132 -1.40 4.26 -17.76
C GLU A 132 -2.64 4.89 -17.09
N GLU A 133 -3.83 4.57 -17.59
CA GLU A 133 -5.09 5.02 -17.01
C GLU A 133 -5.30 4.50 -15.59
N VAL A 134 -4.95 3.24 -15.32
CA VAL A 134 -5.08 2.61 -14.00
C VAL A 134 -4.12 3.29 -13.02
N ALA A 135 -2.85 3.45 -13.40
CA ALA A 135 -1.86 4.12 -12.55
C ALA A 135 -2.25 5.58 -12.28
N TRP A 136 -2.71 6.31 -13.30
CA TRP A 136 -3.19 7.68 -13.14
C TRP A 136 -4.41 7.76 -12.22
N ALA A 137 -5.37 6.84 -12.37
CA ALA A 137 -6.58 6.82 -11.56
C ALA A 137 -6.26 6.53 -10.09
N ILE A 138 -5.34 5.59 -9.82
CA ILE A 138 -4.81 5.32 -8.47
C ILE A 138 -4.08 6.55 -7.91
N ARG A 139 -3.42 7.37 -8.69
CA ARG A 139 -2.86 8.61 -8.16
C ARG A 139 -3.95 9.61 -7.81
N ALA A 140 -4.85 9.86 -8.75
CA ALA A 140 -5.85 10.92 -8.66
C ALA A 140 -6.92 10.65 -7.58
N HIS A 141 -7.23 9.39 -7.27
CA HIS A 141 -8.26 9.05 -6.28
C HIS A 141 -7.96 9.69 -4.90
N GLN A 142 -6.68 9.84 -4.54
CA GLN A 142 -6.27 10.46 -3.28
C GLN A 142 -6.76 11.90 -3.16
N ALA A 143 -6.75 12.68 -4.25
CA ALA A 143 -7.28 14.04 -4.21
C ALA A 143 -8.82 14.02 -4.30
N LEU A 144 -9.37 13.19 -5.19
CA LEU A 144 -10.81 13.15 -5.45
C LEU A 144 -11.66 12.73 -4.25
N ARG A 145 -11.12 11.91 -3.34
CA ARG A 145 -11.83 11.45 -2.13
C ARG A 145 -12.31 12.59 -1.22
N PHE A 146 -11.72 13.77 -1.33
CA PHE A 146 -12.08 14.93 -0.51
C PHE A 146 -13.14 15.84 -1.13
N TYR A 147 -13.57 15.58 -2.36
CA TYR A 147 -14.48 16.45 -3.10
C TYR A 147 -15.69 15.68 -3.62
N ALA A 148 -16.88 16.21 -3.32
CA ALA A 148 -18.13 15.66 -3.80
C ALA A 148 -18.24 15.72 -5.34
N ASP A 149 -19.06 14.81 -5.88
CA ASP A 149 -19.52 14.80 -7.26
C ASP A 149 -20.92 14.17 -7.32
N GLU A 150 -21.93 15.02 -7.26
CA GLU A 150 -23.33 14.60 -7.24
C GLU A 150 -23.77 13.91 -8.54
N SER A 151 -23.06 14.15 -9.66
CA SER A 151 -23.39 13.54 -10.95
C SER A 151 -23.26 12.01 -10.93
N VAL A 152 -22.49 11.48 -9.97
CA VAL A 152 -22.26 10.05 -9.74
C VAL A 152 -22.69 9.62 -8.34
N GLY A 153 -23.43 10.47 -7.63
CA GLY A 153 -23.90 10.19 -6.27
C GLY A 153 -22.79 10.14 -5.22
N TYR A 154 -21.64 10.77 -5.45
CA TYR A 154 -20.54 10.82 -4.47
C TYR A 154 -20.65 12.06 -3.60
N SER A 155 -21.21 11.94 -2.41
CA SER A 155 -21.19 13.01 -1.41
C SER A 155 -19.88 13.01 -0.61
N TYR A 156 -19.57 14.12 0.06
CA TYR A 156 -18.45 14.15 1.01
C TYR A 156 -18.72 13.16 2.15
N PRO A 157 -17.83 12.19 2.43
CA PRO A 157 -18.10 11.15 3.41
C PRO A 157 -18.29 11.70 4.83
N GLU A 158 -19.39 11.34 5.50
CA GLU A 158 -19.64 11.73 6.91
C GLU A 158 -18.53 11.24 7.85
N SER A 159 -17.92 10.10 7.53
CA SER A 159 -16.78 9.55 8.25
C SER A 159 -15.59 10.50 8.27
N TYR A 160 -15.42 11.36 7.26
CA TYR A 160 -14.30 12.30 7.20
C TYR A 160 -14.53 13.48 8.14
N ILE A 161 -15.78 13.95 8.27
CA ILE A 161 -16.16 14.95 9.27
C ILE A 161 -15.84 14.42 10.68
N LYS A 162 -16.20 13.15 10.94
CA LYS A 162 -15.92 12.49 12.23
C LYS A 162 -14.43 12.29 12.48
N ASN A 163 -13.67 11.84 11.48
CA ASN A 163 -12.29 11.39 11.66
C ASN A 163 -11.27 12.53 11.54
N PHE A 164 -11.55 13.56 10.74
CA PHE A 164 -10.63 14.68 10.48
C PHE A 164 -11.09 15.99 11.13
N GLY A 165 -12.37 16.07 11.53
CA GLY A 165 -13.00 17.29 12.06
C GLY A 165 -13.72 18.10 10.97
N ALA A 166 -14.79 18.81 11.35
CA ALA A 166 -15.63 19.57 10.42
C ALA A 166 -14.89 20.70 9.69
N ASP A 167 -13.87 21.26 10.33
CA ASP A 167 -13.06 22.35 9.80
C ASP A 167 -11.86 21.88 8.98
N TYR A 168 -11.63 20.57 8.87
CA TYR A 168 -10.52 20.04 8.08
C TYR A 168 -10.67 20.46 6.62
N ARG A 169 -9.56 20.93 6.05
CA ARG A 169 -9.42 21.21 4.62
C ARG A 169 -8.12 20.55 4.14
N PRO A 170 -8.13 19.91 2.95
CA PRO A 170 -6.91 19.37 2.38
C PRO A 170 -5.87 20.47 2.15
N ASP A 171 -4.59 20.08 2.14
CA ASP A 171 -3.50 21.00 1.81
C ASP A 171 -3.67 21.60 0.39
N PRO A 172 -3.13 22.80 0.13
CA PRO A 172 -3.31 23.49 -1.15
C PRO A 172 -2.95 22.64 -2.38
N TYR A 173 -1.91 21.80 -2.30
CA TYR A 173 -1.49 20.96 -3.42
C TYR A 173 -2.54 19.88 -3.78
N ILE A 174 -3.33 19.43 -2.81
CA ILE A 174 -4.43 18.48 -3.02
C ILE A 174 -5.60 19.18 -3.73
N GLU A 175 -5.89 20.43 -3.36
CA GLU A 175 -6.91 21.23 -4.06
C GLU A 175 -6.52 21.50 -5.53
N GLU A 176 -5.25 21.82 -5.77
CA GLU A 176 -4.75 21.99 -7.14
C GLU A 176 -4.80 20.67 -7.93
N GLU A 177 -4.47 19.53 -7.31
CA GLU A 177 -4.57 18.23 -7.97
C GLU A 177 -6.03 17.87 -8.28
N TYR A 178 -6.98 18.18 -7.38
CA TYR A 178 -8.40 18.01 -7.65
C TYR A 178 -8.84 18.81 -8.90
N LYS A 179 -8.46 20.08 -8.98
CA LYS A 179 -8.76 20.94 -10.15
C LYS A 179 -8.19 20.33 -11.44
N ARG A 180 -6.91 19.90 -11.42
CA ARG A 180 -6.29 19.22 -12.57
C ARG A 180 -7.00 17.91 -12.94
N ALA A 181 -7.40 17.12 -11.94
CA ALA A 181 -8.06 15.84 -12.16
C ALA A 181 -9.46 16.02 -12.77
N ARG A 182 -10.21 17.06 -12.39
CA ARG A 182 -11.56 17.33 -12.93
C ARG A 182 -11.60 17.57 -14.43
N ASP A 183 -10.53 18.13 -14.99
CA ASP A 183 -10.38 18.43 -16.42
C ASP A 183 -9.72 17.28 -17.20
N HIS A 184 -9.36 16.18 -16.54
CA HIS A 184 -8.62 15.08 -17.15
C HIS A 184 -9.55 14.04 -17.80
N LYS A 185 -9.14 13.50 -18.96
CA LYS A 185 -9.92 12.49 -19.71
C LYS A 185 -10.25 11.21 -18.92
N TRP A 186 -9.44 10.88 -17.92
CA TRP A 186 -9.61 9.70 -17.05
C TRP A 186 -10.27 10.01 -15.71
N TYR A 187 -10.79 11.23 -15.53
CA TYR A 187 -11.45 11.68 -14.30
C TYR A 187 -12.45 10.63 -13.77
N MET A 188 -13.30 10.11 -14.65
CA MET A 188 -14.33 9.15 -14.28
C MET A 188 -13.77 7.83 -13.75
N THR A 189 -12.65 7.35 -14.29
CA THR A 189 -11.98 6.14 -13.80
C THR A 189 -11.51 6.32 -12.35
N ALA A 190 -10.86 7.45 -12.04
CA ALA A 190 -10.46 7.79 -10.67
C ALA A 190 -11.66 8.03 -9.74
N ARG A 191 -12.71 8.68 -10.25
CA ARG A 191 -13.92 8.94 -9.49
C ARG A 191 -14.65 7.65 -9.12
N MET A 192 -14.72 6.66 -10.01
CA MET A 192 -15.31 5.36 -9.69
C MET A 192 -14.53 4.59 -8.62
N ILE A 193 -13.22 4.76 -8.52
CA ILE A 193 -12.45 4.23 -7.37
C ILE A 193 -13.01 4.83 -6.07
N THR A 194 -13.18 6.15 -5.99
CA THR A 194 -13.69 6.79 -4.77
C THR A 194 -15.11 6.34 -4.41
N VAL A 195 -15.97 6.11 -5.41
CA VAL A 195 -17.33 5.60 -5.21
C VAL A 195 -17.33 4.18 -4.64
N HIS A 196 -16.40 3.33 -5.06
CA HIS A 196 -16.31 1.94 -4.60
C HIS A 196 -15.46 1.77 -3.33
N ASP A 197 -14.60 2.74 -3.00
CA ASP A 197 -13.85 2.83 -1.74
C ASP A 197 -14.79 3.02 -0.53
N ILE A 198 -15.71 3.98 -0.58
CA ILE A 198 -16.50 4.40 0.60
C ILE A 198 -17.39 3.31 1.22
N TYR A 199 -17.73 2.26 0.47
CA TYR A 199 -18.60 1.15 0.92
C TYR A 199 -17.82 -0.08 1.41
N SER A 200 -16.50 0.02 1.52
CA SER A 200 -15.61 -1.15 1.63
C SER A 200 -14.99 -1.34 3.02
N PHE A 201 -15.77 -1.06 4.06
CA PHE A 201 -15.34 -1.13 5.47
C PHE A 201 -16.25 -2.03 6.33
N ASP A 202 -17.04 -2.91 5.69
CA ASP A 202 -17.93 -3.82 6.41
C ASP A 202 -17.09 -4.91 7.12
N PRO A 203 -17.08 -4.97 8.46
CA PRO A 203 -16.27 -5.95 9.19
C PRO A 203 -16.78 -7.39 9.03
N ASP A 204 -18.04 -7.58 8.64
CA ASP A 204 -18.68 -8.90 8.53
C ASP A 204 -18.53 -9.49 7.12
N VAL A 205 -18.12 -8.68 6.14
CA VAL A 205 -17.86 -9.13 4.77
C VAL A 205 -16.42 -9.61 4.63
N VAL A 206 -16.26 -10.91 4.34
CA VAL A 206 -14.99 -11.50 3.94
C VAL A 206 -14.95 -11.63 2.42
N VAL A 207 -13.87 -11.16 1.81
CA VAL A 207 -13.61 -11.31 0.38
C VAL A 207 -12.36 -12.11 0.16
N GLU A 208 -12.45 -13.13 -0.68
CA GLU A 208 -11.29 -13.94 -1.05
C GLU A 208 -10.60 -13.33 -2.26
N LEU A 209 -9.26 -13.29 -2.22
CA LEU A 209 -8.43 -12.79 -3.31
C LEU A 209 -8.66 -13.56 -4.62
N ASP A 210 -9.02 -14.84 -4.51
CA ASP A 210 -9.23 -15.73 -5.66
C ASP A 210 -10.30 -15.20 -6.63
N GLU A 211 -11.27 -14.41 -6.15
CA GLU A 211 -12.29 -13.73 -6.98
C GLU A 211 -11.71 -12.78 -8.03
N PHE A 212 -10.48 -12.28 -7.82
CA PHE A 212 -9.84 -11.31 -8.70
C PHE A 212 -8.63 -11.85 -9.45
N THR A 213 -8.29 -13.13 -9.28
CA THR A 213 -7.11 -13.73 -9.92
C THR A 213 -7.15 -13.64 -11.45
N ASP A 214 -8.32 -13.82 -12.06
CA ASP A 214 -8.52 -13.66 -13.51
C ASP A 214 -8.40 -12.20 -13.98
N VAL A 215 -8.88 -11.24 -13.17
CA VAL A 215 -8.76 -9.81 -13.47
C VAL A 215 -7.29 -9.38 -13.39
N ILE A 216 -6.59 -9.82 -12.35
CA ILE A 216 -5.14 -9.63 -12.19
C ILE A 216 -4.41 -10.23 -13.38
N GLY A 217 -4.67 -11.49 -13.72
CA GLY A 217 -3.97 -12.20 -14.79
C GLY A 217 -4.10 -11.54 -16.17
N ARG A 218 -5.22 -10.85 -16.44
CA ARG A 218 -5.47 -10.15 -17.70
C ARG A 218 -4.96 -8.71 -17.74
N ASN A 219 -4.95 -8.03 -16.60
CA ASN A 219 -4.73 -6.57 -16.54
C ASN A 219 -3.43 -6.16 -15.81
N PHE A 220 -2.74 -7.09 -15.15
CA PHE A 220 -1.45 -6.85 -14.50
C PHE A 220 -0.33 -7.62 -15.21
N LYS A 221 0.63 -6.89 -15.77
CA LYS A 221 1.79 -7.44 -16.48
C LYS A 221 2.81 -7.99 -15.48
N GLN A 222 2.60 -9.24 -15.08
CA GLN A 222 3.52 -9.94 -14.20
C GLN A 222 4.92 -10.10 -14.83
N PRO A 223 6.01 -9.60 -14.21
CA PRO A 223 7.37 -9.83 -14.69
C PRO A 223 7.78 -11.31 -14.57
N LYS A 224 8.57 -11.79 -15.54
CA LYS A 224 9.05 -13.19 -15.57
C LYS A 224 10.00 -13.52 -14.42
N GLU A 225 10.76 -12.52 -13.99
CA GLU A 225 11.73 -12.57 -12.89
C GLU A 225 11.04 -12.51 -11.52
N GLY A 226 9.78 -12.07 -11.47
CA GLY A 226 9.05 -11.77 -10.24
C GLY A 226 9.15 -10.30 -9.83
N LEU A 227 8.10 -9.80 -9.17
CA LEU A 227 8.03 -8.43 -8.69
C LEU A 227 9.20 -8.13 -7.74
N GLY A 228 9.94 -7.08 -8.06
CA GLY A 228 11.15 -6.68 -7.36
C GLY A 228 12.46 -7.25 -7.91
N TRP A 229 12.42 -8.29 -8.74
CA TRP A 229 13.62 -8.84 -9.38
C TRP A 229 13.75 -8.47 -10.87
N ASP A 230 12.76 -7.77 -11.40
CA ASP A 230 12.82 -7.14 -12.73
C ASP A 230 13.66 -5.85 -12.74
N SER A 231 13.76 -5.21 -13.92
CA SER A 231 14.46 -3.95 -14.16
C SER A 231 13.52 -2.72 -14.22
N SER A 232 12.29 -2.84 -13.73
CA SER A 232 11.34 -1.73 -13.72
C SER A 232 11.80 -0.60 -12.79
N PRO A 233 11.36 0.64 -13.03
CA PRO A 233 11.70 1.76 -12.14
C PRO A 233 11.15 1.56 -10.71
N SER A 234 10.08 0.77 -10.53
CA SER A 234 9.48 0.46 -9.22
C SER A 234 10.03 -0.80 -8.56
N ALA A 235 10.95 -1.55 -9.17
CA ALA A 235 11.44 -2.83 -8.65
C ALA A 235 12.00 -2.70 -7.22
N HIS A 236 12.67 -1.60 -6.93
CA HIS A 236 13.21 -1.32 -5.60
C HIS A 236 12.13 -1.21 -4.52
N MET A 237 10.95 -0.68 -4.84
CA MET A 237 9.82 -0.56 -3.92
C MET A 237 9.33 -1.95 -3.49
N TRP A 238 9.16 -2.87 -4.46
CA TRP A 238 8.80 -4.25 -4.19
C TRP A 238 9.89 -4.98 -3.37
N ARG A 239 11.18 -4.76 -3.65
CA ARG A 239 12.27 -5.32 -2.83
C ARG A 239 12.28 -4.79 -1.41
N THR A 240 11.95 -3.51 -1.21
CA THR A 240 11.78 -2.94 0.14
C THR A 240 10.69 -3.65 0.90
N LEU A 241 9.58 -4.03 0.25
CA LEU A 241 8.53 -4.83 0.88
C LEU A 241 8.96 -6.28 1.16
N ILE A 242 9.76 -6.88 0.27
CA ILE A 242 10.31 -8.23 0.50
C ILE A 242 11.25 -8.20 1.72
N ARG A 243 12.11 -7.18 1.82
CA ARG A 243 13.18 -7.03 2.82
C ARG A 243 13.18 -5.64 3.50
N PRO A 244 12.19 -5.33 4.34
CA PRO A 244 12.03 -3.98 4.91
C PRO A 244 13.14 -3.59 5.90
N THR A 245 13.86 -4.58 6.42
CA THR A 245 14.93 -4.44 7.42
C THR A 245 16.33 -4.74 6.86
N ARG A 246 16.44 -4.88 5.52
CA ARG A 246 17.74 -5.02 4.87
C ARG A 246 18.55 -3.74 5.07
N TYR A 247 19.79 -3.90 5.52
CA TYR A 247 20.64 -2.78 5.87
C TYR A 247 21.03 -1.88 4.68
N LEU A 248 21.37 -2.49 3.53
CA LEU A 248 21.72 -1.80 2.27
C LEU A 248 21.25 -2.56 1.02
#